data_AF-A0A9P7A7S9-F1
#
_entry.id   AF-A0A9P7A7S9-F1
#
_cell.length_a   1.000
_cell.length_b   1.000
_cell.length_c   1.000
_cell.angle_alpha   90.00
_cell.angle_beta   90.00
_cell.angle_gamma   90.00
#
_symmetry.space_group_name_H-M   'P 1'
#
loop_
_entity.id
_entity.type
_entity.pdbx_description
1 polymer ?
#
loop_
_entity_poly.entity_id
_entity_poly.type
_entity_poly.pdbx_seq_one_letter_code
_entity_poly.pdbx_strand_id
1 'polypeptide(L)'
;MTSPLPETPPSSPVRLKPAMTAASVLDKMQNDEGGFYAATPKLAYCAEYFAGGQKGNILILKGRNLDEDAEFIIRGVFEISHNDFYFTPDANFNPTNVFQGHFADVKLNSKLVAGRSEAFKFSSDDFSAILDNIRAFEKLVPREWDYETVSIIHDSLGHRSIKLTHSLFKAKADDLEANANDEGDGDGEGSTTTAESLSSEYDMASWPVSDRCKGHLHELVSSHNIQPLPAYDENHKLIPPS
;
A
#
# COMPACT_ATOMS: atom_id res chain seq x y z
N MET A 1 -35.14 -53.81 -13.40
CA MET A 1 -34.93 -52.45 -13.92
C MET A 1 -33.74 -51.87 -13.18
N THR A 2 -32.56 -51.90 -13.81
CA THR A 2 -31.29 -51.41 -13.27
C THR A 2 -31.07 -49.99 -13.78
N SER A 3 -31.07 -48.99 -12.90
CA SER A 3 -30.72 -47.61 -13.22
C SER A 3 -29.19 -47.47 -13.42
N PRO A 4 -28.71 -46.74 -14.44
CA PRO A 4 -27.28 -46.48 -14.60
C PRO A 4 -26.82 -45.36 -13.65
N LEU A 5 -25.60 -45.50 -13.13
CA LEU A 5 -24.90 -44.47 -12.36
C LEU A 5 -24.56 -43.26 -13.26
N PRO A 6 -24.53 -42.04 -12.71
CA PRO A 6 -24.16 -40.84 -13.46
C PRO A 6 -22.64 -40.82 -13.71
N GLU A 7 -22.25 -40.63 -14.98
CA GLU A 7 -20.86 -40.40 -15.38
C GLU A 7 -20.40 -39.02 -14.90
N THR A 8 -19.36 -38.99 -14.07
CA THR A 8 -18.63 -37.78 -13.71
C THR A 8 -17.87 -37.24 -14.93
N PRO A 9 -17.95 -35.92 -15.23
CA PRO A 9 -17.20 -35.33 -16.33
C PRO A 9 -15.69 -35.36 -16.07
N PRO A 10 -14.86 -35.43 -17.13
CA PRO A 10 -13.41 -35.46 -16.98
C PRO A 10 -12.91 -34.14 -16.39
N SER A 11 -12.33 -34.23 -15.19
CA SER A 11 -11.58 -33.15 -14.56
C SER A 11 -10.30 -32.90 -15.37
N SER A 12 -10.34 -31.93 -16.27
CA SER A 12 -9.12 -31.41 -16.89
C SER A 12 -8.18 -30.89 -15.78
N PRO A 13 -6.90 -31.27 -15.76
CA PRO A 13 -5.97 -30.78 -14.76
C PRO A 13 -5.79 -29.28 -14.97
N VAL A 14 -6.22 -28.49 -13.97
CA VAL A 14 -5.90 -27.08 -13.87
C VAL A 14 -4.37 -26.99 -13.85
N ARG A 15 -3.80 -26.42 -14.92
CA ARG A 15 -2.35 -26.22 -15.04
C ARG A 15 -1.94 -25.14 -14.05
N LEU A 16 -1.61 -25.55 -12.83
CA LEU A 16 -1.04 -24.68 -11.80
C LEU A 16 0.22 -24.04 -12.37
N LYS A 17 0.27 -22.70 -12.39
CA LYS A 17 1.53 -22.00 -12.63
C LYS A 17 2.48 -22.39 -11.49
N PRO A 18 3.74 -22.78 -11.78
CA PRO A 18 4.68 -23.08 -10.71
C PRO A 18 4.85 -21.84 -9.83
N ALA A 19 4.81 -22.05 -8.51
CA ALA A 19 5.04 -20.99 -7.53
C ALA A 19 6.39 -20.31 -7.79
N MET A 20 6.43 -18.97 -7.77
CA MET A 20 7.68 -18.23 -7.89
C MET A 20 8.61 -18.63 -6.75
N THR A 21 9.87 -18.93 -7.07
CA THR A 21 10.89 -19.19 -6.06
C THR A 21 11.40 -17.85 -5.52
N ALA A 22 11.93 -17.85 -4.29
CA ALA A 22 12.51 -16.65 -3.70
C ALA A 22 13.64 -16.07 -4.56
N ALA A 23 14.46 -16.91 -5.20
CA ALA A 23 15.47 -16.48 -6.14
C ALA A 23 14.87 -15.77 -7.37
N SER A 24 13.77 -16.28 -7.92
CA SER A 24 13.08 -15.60 -9.04
C SER A 24 12.42 -14.28 -8.63
N VAL A 25 11.96 -14.18 -7.37
CA VAL A 25 11.43 -12.92 -6.82
C VAL A 25 12.56 -11.91 -6.72
N LEU A 26 13.69 -12.28 -6.13
CA LEU A 26 14.84 -11.37 -6.00
C LEU A 26 15.38 -10.92 -7.36
N ASP A 27 15.54 -11.85 -8.30
CA ASP A 27 15.97 -11.55 -9.67
C ASP A 27 15.03 -10.55 -10.34
N LYS A 28 13.72 -10.77 -10.24
CA LYS A 28 12.71 -9.82 -10.75
C LYS A 28 12.82 -8.47 -10.05
N MET A 29 13.00 -8.42 -8.74
CA MET A 29 13.10 -7.17 -7.99
C MET A 29 14.33 -6.34 -8.40
N GLN A 30 15.42 -7.01 -8.77
CA GLN A 30 16.67 -6.37 -9.17
C GLN A 30 16.70 -5.91 -10.62
N ASN A 31 15.96 -6.61 -11.51
CA ASN A 31 16.09 -6.44 -12.96
C ASN A 31 14.83 -5.89 -13.65
N ASP A 32 13.70 -5.77 -12.96
CA ASP A 32 12.46 -5.24 -13.55
C ASP A 32 12.54 -3.73 -13.77
N GLU A 33 12.21 -3.26 -14.98
CA GLU A 33 12.36 -1.86 -15.40
C GLU A 33 11.43 -0.90 -14.65
N GLY A 34 10.36 -1.41 -14.01
CA GLY A 34 9.36 -0.59 -13.35
C GLY A 34 9.72 -0.12 -11.92
N GLY A 35 10.98 -0.27 -11.47
CA GLY A 35 11.41 0.26 -10.18
C GLY A 35 12.75 -0.27 -9.71
N PHE A 36 13.21 0.22 -8.56
CA PHE A 36 14.53 -0.08 -8.02
C PHE A 36 14.45 -0.96 -6.79
N TYR A 37 15.31 -1.97 -6.72
CA TYR A 37 15.42 -2.78 -5.51
C TYR A 37 15.95 -1.95 -4.34
N ALA A 38 15.20 -1.91 -3.24
CA ALA A 38 15.41 -1.02 -2.10
C ALA A 38 16.75 -1.23 -1.38
N ALA A 39 17.37 -2.41 -1.50
CA ALA A 39 18.67 -2.70 -0.90
C ALA A 39 19.86 -2.31 -1.78
N THR A 40 19.61 -1.78 -2.99
CA THR A 40 20.66 -1.36 -3.92
C THR A 40 21.56 -0.33 -3.24
N PRO A 41 22.89 -0.52 -3.21
CA PRO A 41 23.79 0.40 -2.55
C PRO A 41 23.68 1.82 -3.12
N LYS A 42 23.60 2.82 -2.22
CA LYS A 42 23.57 4.25 -2.56
C LYS A 42 22.41 4.64 -3.49
N LEU A 43 21.26 3.99 -3.36
CA LEU A 43 20.13 4.19 -4.25
C LEU A 43 19.65 5.66 -4.28
N ALA A 44 19.72 6.35 -3.15
CA ALA A 44 19.38 7.77 -3.05
C ALA A 44 20.23 8.70 -3.94
N TYR A 45 21.41 8.29 -4.41
CA TYR A 45 22.19 9.09 -5.37
C TYR A 45 21.60 9.11 -6.77
N CYS A 46 20.74 8.14 -7.08
CA CYS A 46 20.01 8.07 -8.34
C CYS A 46 18.71 8.87 -8.28
N ALA A 47 18.26 9.31 -7.10
CA ALA A 47 17.00 10.01 -6.93
C ALA A 47 17.19 11.51 -6.70
N GLU A 48 16.17 12.28 -7.06
CA GLU A 48 16.03 13.70 -6.79
C GLU A 48 14.62 13.99 -6.28
N TYR A 49 14.51 14.92 -5.33
CA TYR A 49 13.22 15.38 -4.84
C TYR A 49 12.62 16.38 -5.83
N PHE A 50 11.35 16.18 -6.16
CA PHE A 50 10.58 17.05 -7.03
C PHE A 50 9.33 17.54 -6.31
N ALA A 51 9.22 18.85 -6.13
CA ALA A 51 8.03 19.49 -5.58
C ALA A 51 7.02 19.78 -6.69
N GLY A 52 5.76 19.37 -6.50
CA GLY A 52 4.68 19.69 -7.44
C GLY A 52 4.54 18.71 -8.62
N GLY A 53 4.79 17.42 -8.42
CA GLY A 53 4.29 16.40 -9.34
C GLY A 53 2.76 16.43 -9.43
N GLN A 54 2.19 15.75 -10.42
CA GLN A 54 0.72 15.65 -10.61
C GLN A 54 -0.02 15.20 -9.34
N LYS A 55 0.69 14.52 -8.44
CA LYS A 55 0.18 13.85 -7.24
C LYS A 55 0.77 14.40 -5.95
N GLY A 56 1.41 15.56 -6.01
CA GLY A 56 2.17 16.13 -4.91
C GLY A 56 3.67 15.89 -5.05
N ASN A 57 4.36 15.87 -3.92
CA ASN A 57 5.82 15.78 -3.88
C ASN A 57 6.28 14.35 -4.13
N ILE A 58 7.22 14.17 -5.05
CA ILE A 58 7.70 12.85 -5.47
C ILE A 58 9.23 12.80 -5.51
N LEU A 59 9.75 11.58 -5.56
CA LEU A 59 11.12 11.35 -5.99
C LEU A 59 11.10 11.02 -7.48
N ILE A 60 12.07 11.53 -8.22
CA ILE A 60 12.28 11.25 -9.65
C ILE A 60 13.70 10.75 -9.89
N LEU A 61 13.95 10.16 -11.07
CA LEU A 61 15.30 9.73 -11.44
C LEU A 61 16.17 10.94 -11.81
N LYS A 62 17.29 11.09 -11.11
CA LYS A 62 18.25 12.18 -11.31
C LYS A 62 18.83 12.15 -12.73
N GLY A 63 18.82 13.30 -13.40
CA GLY A 63 19.45 13.49 -14.72
C GLY A 63 18.66 12.95 -15.92
N ARG A 64 17.40 12.53 -15.75
CA ARG A 64 16.46 12.36 -16.87
C ARG A 64 15.75 13.67 -17.17
N ASN A 65 15.34 13.86 -18.44
CA ASN A 65 14.54 15.02 -18.83
C ASN A 65 13.19 14.98 -18.11
N LEU A 66 12.80 16.14 -17.57
CA LEU A 66 11.57 16.39 -16.82
C LEU A 66 10.27 16.23 -17.64
N ASP A 67 10.37 15.87 -18.92
CA ASP A 67 9.21 15.66 -19.79
C ASP A 67 8.46 14.35 -19.45
N GLU A 68 9.06 13.48 -18.63
CA GLU A 68 8.43 12.29 -18.06
C GLU A 68 8.37 12.45 -16.54
N ASP A 69 7.16 12.64 -15.98
CA ASP A 69 6.83 12.55 -14.55
C ASP A 69 7.02 11.11 -14.02
N ALA A 70 8.16 10.48 -14.31
CA ALA A 70 8.44 9.10 -13.93
C ALA A 70 8.79 9.04 -12.45
N GLU A 71 7.79 8.68 -11.64
CA GLU A 71 7.94 8.42 -10.21
C GLU A 71 9.07 7.40 -9.95
N PHE A 72 9.93 7.71 -8.99
CA PHE A 72 10.99 6.83 -8.54
C PHE A 72 10.41 5.74 -7.63
N ILE A 73 10.09 4.58 -8.21
CA ILE A 73 9.50 3.46 -7.47
C ILE A 73 10.58 2.64 -6.77
N ILE A 74 10.46 2.49 -5.46
CA ILE A 74 11.32 1.65 -4.62
C ILE A 74 10.58 0.34 -4.30
N ARG A 75 11.27 -0.79 -4.40
CA ARG A 75 10.68 -2.12 -4.25
C ARG A 75 11.44 -2.93 -3.22
N GLY A 76 10.74 -3.57 -2.28
CA GLY A 76 11.34 -4.50 -1.32
C GLY A 76 10.43 -5.68 -1.02
N VAL A 77 11.00 -6.72 -0.42
CA VAL A 77 10.24 -7.84 0.15
C VAL A 77 10.28 -7.70 1.65
N PHE A 78 9.11 -7.74 2.29
CA PHE A 78 8.95 -7.52 3.72
C PHE A 78 7.96 -8.51 4.30
N GLU A 79 8.09 -8.75 5.60
CA GLU A 79 7.03 -9.38 6.38
C GLU A 79 6.16 -8.31 7.01
N ILE A 80 4.84 -8.49 6.95
CA ILE A 80 3.90 -7.62 7.65
C ILE A 80 3.83 -8.09 9.11
N SER A 81 4.08 -7.18 10.04
CA SER A 81 4.01 -7.48 11.48
C SER A 81 2.59 -7.86 11.88
N HIS A 82 2.40 -9.11 12.33
CA HIS A 82 1.11 -9.59 12.84
C HIS A 82 0.57 -8.80 14.04
N ASN A 83 1.45 -8.15 14.82
CA ASN A 83 1.05 -7.41 16.03
C ASN A 83 0.63 -5.96 15.73
N ASP A 84 0.97 -5.46 14.54
CA ASP A 84 0.79 -4.07 14.16
C ASP A 84 0.22 -4.01 12.74
N PHE A 85 -0.91 -4.68 12.54
CA PHE A 85 -1.60 -4.79 11.26
C PHE A 85 -3.08 -4.46 11.44
N TYR A 86 -3.52 -3.38 10.80
CA TYR A 86 -4.87 -2.85 10.90
C TYR A 86 -5.45 -2.64 9.49
N PHE A 87 -5.52 -3.70 8.69
CA PHE A 87 -6.21 -3.71 7.38
C PHE A 87 -7.61 -4.32 7.51
N THR A 88 -8.38 -3.89 8.53
CA THR A 88 -9.80 -4.24 8.59
C THR A 88 -10.62 -3.27 7.74
N PRO A 89 -11.81 -3.67 7.26
CA PRO A 89 -12.68 -2.80 6.46
C PRO A 89 -13.06 -1.48 7.14
N ASP A 90 -12.98 -1.41 8.47
CA ASP A 90 -13.24 -0.20 9.25
C ASP A 90 -11.99 0.40 9.90
N ALA A 91 -10.79 -0.10 9.57
CA ALA A 91 -9.51 0.29 10.18
C ALA A 91 -9.52 0.23 11.73
N ASN A 92 -10.37 -0.62 12.31
CA ASN A 92 -10.65 -0.70 13.75
C ASN A 92 -11.21 0.60 14.35
N PHE A 93 -11.97 1.35 13.55
CA PHE A 93 -12.68 2.53 14.00
C PHE A 93 -13.66 2.19 15.12
N ASN A 94 -13.66 3.04 16.13
CA ASN A 94 -14.55 3.00 17.26
C ASN A 94 -15.24 4.37 17.39
N PRO A 95 -16.53 4.48 17.01
CA PRO A 95 -17.27 5.74 17.07
C PRO A 95 -17.43 6.27 18.51
N THR A 96 -17.15 5.46 19.53
CA THR A 96 -17.16 5.90 20.93
C THR A 96 -15.83 6.52 21.38
N ASN A 97 -14.76 6.37 20.58
CA ASN A 97 -13.46 6.94 20.87
C ASN A 97 -13.33 8.35 20.29
N VAL A 98 -13.50 9.35 21.15
CA VAL A 98 -13.44 10.78 20.77
C VAL A 98 -12.09 11.22 20.16
N PHE A 99 -11.03 10.42 20.32
CA PHE A 99 -9.71 10.73 19.79
C PHE A 99 -9.47 10.21 18.37
N GLN A 100 -10.37 9.39 17.81
CA GLN A 100 -10.20 8.79 16.47
C GLN A 100 -10.69 9.68 15.31
N GLY A 101 -11.26 10.84 15.60
CA GLY A 101 -11.77 11.75 14.57
C GLY A 101 -13.00 11.19 13.84
N HIS A 102 -13.15 11.54 12.58
CA HIS A 102 -14.27 11.06 11.76
C HIS A 102 -13.92 9.74 11.09
N PHE A 103 -14.94 9.00 10.69
CA PHE A 103 -14.73 7.75 9.97
C PHE A 103 -14.03 7.95 8.61
N ALA A 104 -14.18 9.13 7.99
CA ALA A 104 -13.46 9.48 6.76
C ALA A 104 -11.94 9.57 6.95
N ASP A 105 -11.50 9.91 8.16
CA ASP A 105 -10.09 10.19 8.48
C ASP A 105 -9.29 8.91 8.79
N VAL A 106 -9.97 7.75 8.80
CA VAL A 106 -9.34 6.49 9.21
C VAL A 106 -8.31 6.04 8.19
N LYS A 107 -7.18 5.59 8.73
CA LYS A 107 -6.07 5.10 7.93
C LYS A 107 -5.80 3.65 8.26
N LEU A 108 -5.67 2.84 7.22
CA LEU A 108 -5.09 1.51 7.30
C LEU A 108 -3.62 1.66 7.71
N ASN A 109 -3.20 0.93 8.73
CA ASN A 109 -1.82 1.02 9.24
C ASN A 109 -1.22 -0.38 9.30
N SER A 110 0.04 -0.51 8.87
CA SER A 110 0.82 -1.71 9.10
C SER A 110 2.29 -1.41 9.38
N LYS A 111 3.00 -2.33 10.03
CA LYS A 111 4.46 -2.28 10.14
C LYS A 111 5.09 -3.36 9.28
N LEU A 112 6.04 -2.97 8.45
CA LEU A 112 6.90 -3.88 7.71
C LEU A 112 8.15 -4.18 8.53
N VAL A 113 8.51 -5.46 8.60
CA VAL A 113 9.70 -5.96 9.28
C VAL A 113 10.52 -6.86 8.34
N ALA A 114 11.74 -7.16 8.74
CA ALA A 114 12.59 -8.14 8.07
C ALA A 114 11.88 -9.49 7.93
N GLY A 115 11.97 -10.11 6.75
CA GLY A 115 11.37 -11.42 6.51
C GLY A 115 11.97 -12.53 7.37
N ARG A 116 11.13 -13.31 8.05
CA ARG A 116 11.57 -14.43 8.93
C ARG A 116 11.63 -15.78 8.23
N SER A 117 11.07 -15.87 7.03
CA SER A 117 11.09 -17.10 6.24
C SER A 117 12.48 -17.39 5.72
N GLU A 118 13.00 -18.59 5.98
CA GLU A 118 14.31 -19.03 5.46
C GLU A 118 14.36 -19.01 3.93
N ALA A 119 13.22 -19.28 3.27
CA ALA A 119 13.14 -19.18 1.81
C ALA A 119 13.43 -17.76 1.32
N PHE A 120 13.05 -16.74 2.09
CA PHE A 120 13.26 -15.32 1.80
C PHE A 120 14.36 -14.71 2.65
N LYS A 121 15.39 -15.48 3.02
CA LYS A 121 16.49 -15.00 3.86
C LYS A 121 17.13 -13.70 3.36
N PHE A 122 17.22 -13.50 2.05
CA PHE A 122 17.72 -12.26 1.46
C PHE A 122 16.96 -11.02 1.97
N SER A 123 15.63 -11.11 2.20
CA SER A 123 14.82 -9.99 2.72
C SER A 123 15.28 -9.55 4.12
N SER A 124 15.69 -10.49 4.99
CA SER A 124 16.23 -10.12 6.30
C SER A 124 17.67 -9.63 6.24
N ASP A 125 18.51 -10.26 5.41
CA ASP A 125 19.90 -9.84 5.21
C ASP A 125 19.97 -8.41 4.64
N ASP A 126 19.05 -8.07 3.73
CA ASP A 126 18.98 -6.78 3.05
C ASP A 126 18.27 -5.68 3.85
N PHE A 127 17.54 -6.04 4.92
CA PHE A 127 16.66 -5.10 5.62
C PHE A 127 17.39 -3.87 6.18
N SER A 128 18.61 -4.03 6.69
CA SER A 128 19.40 -2.88 7.17
C SER A 128 19.73 -1.90 6.04
N ALA A 129 20.12 -2.41 4.86
CA ALA A 129 20.44 -1.58 3.70
C ALA A 129 19.20 -0.84 3.19
N ILE A 130 18.03 -1.50 3.22
CA ILE A 130 16.75 -0.87 2.89
C ILE A 130 16.47 0.31 3.83
N LEU A 131 16.61 0.12 5.15
CA LEU A 131 16.39 1.20 6.12
C LEU A 131 17.36 2.36 5.92
N ASP A 132 18.63 2.07 5.62
CA ASP A 132 19.63 3.11 5.36
C ASP A 132 19.31 3.91 4.09
N ASN A 133 18.82 3.25 3.04
CA ASN A 133 18.35 3.93 1.82
C ASN A 133 17.09 4.77 2.09
N ILE A 134 16.10 4.26 2.85
CA ILE A 134 14.91 5.05 3.24
C ILE A 134 15.32 6.31 4.00
N ARG A 135 16.24 6.20 4.97
CA ARG A 135 16.80 7.39 5.67
C ARG A 135 17.52 8.34 4.74
N ALA A 136 18.16 7.82 3.69
CA ALA A 136 18.82 8.66 2.70
C ALA A 136 17.80 9.42 1.85
N PHE A 137 16.68 8.79 1.47
CA PHE A 137 15.57 9.46 0.78
C PHE A 137 14.90 10.53 1.66
N GLU A 138 14.65 10.25 2.94
CA GLU A 138 14.11 11.24 3.90
C GLU A 138 14.99 12.49 4.01
N LYS A 139 16.29 12.40 3.71
CA LYS A 139 17.22 13.54 3.69
C LYS A 139 17.20 14.34 2.39
N LEU A 140 16.62 13.80 1.31
CA LEU A 140 16.44 14.52 0.05
C LEU A 140 15.27 15.51 0.13
N VAL A 141 14.30 15.25 1.00
CA VAL A 141 13.15 16.12 1.21
C VAL A 141 13.62 17.44 1.84
N PRO A 142 13.38 18.60 1.19
CA PRO A 142 13.70 19.90 1.76
C PRO A 142 13.04 20.08 3.12
N ARG A 143 13.79 20.63 4.08
CA ARG A 143 13.27 20.96 5.41
C ARG A 143 13.00 22.44 5.47
N GLU A 144 11.72 22.80 5.56
CA GLU A 144 11.33 24.13 6.01
C GLU A 144 11.68 24.27 7.50
N TRP A 145 12.01 25.49 7.94
CA TRP A 145 12.61 25.71 9.27
C TRP A 145 11.66 25.42 10.45
N ASP A 146 10.37 25.24 10.19
CA ASP A 146 9.30 25.04 11.16
C ASP A 146 8.57 23.69 11.02
N TYR A 147 8.97 22.83 10.07
CA TYR A 147 8.35 21.52 9.89
C TYR A 147 9.14 20.39 10.58
N GLU A 148 8.42 19.59 11.37
CA GLU A 148 8.96 18.34 11.91
C GLU A 148 8.89 17.23 10.84
N THR A 149 10.05 16.70 10.45
CA THR A 149 10.08 15.50 9.59
C THR A 149 9.72 14.27 10.40
N VAL A 150 8.57 13.67 10.14
CA VAL A 150 8.19 12.37 10.72
C VAL A 150 8.79 11.25 9.87
N SER A 151 9.75 10.51 10.43
CA SER A 151 10.30 9.33 9.75
C SER A 151 9.26 8.20 9.72
N ILE A 152 9.21 7.49 8.59
CA ILE A 152 8.42 6.25 8.49
C ILE A 152 9.13 5.07 9.16
N ILE A 153 10.41 5.22 9.52
CA ILE A 153 11.17 4.19 10.23
C ILE A 153 10.90 4.32 11.72
N HIS A 154 10.35 3.27 12.30
CA HIS A 154 10.06 3.17 13.72
C HIS A 154 11.07 2.23 14.39
N ASP A 155 11.78 2.74 15.40
CA ASP A 155 12.73 1.96 16.23
C ASP A 155 12.13 1.81 17.63
N SER A 156 11.80 0.58 18.02
CA SER A 156 11.26 0.27 19.35
C SER A 156 11.99 -0.92 19.94
N LEU A 157 12.63 -0.72 21.10
CA LEU A 157 13.36 -1.77 21.81
C LEU A 157 14.43 -2.48 20.94
N GLY A 158 15.04 -1.74 19.99
CA GLY A 158 16.02 -2.29 19.05
C GLY A 158 15.41 -3.02 17.84
N HIS A 159 14.09 -3.08 17.75
CA HIS A 159 13.38 -3.56 16.58
C HIS A 159 13.03 -2.39 15.66
N ARG A 160 13.69 -2.37 14.50
CA ARG A 160 13.38 -1.43 13.43
C ARG A 160 12.28 -1.97 12.53
N SER A 161 11.39 -1.08 12.12
CA SER A 161 10.26 -1.38 11.24
C SER A 161 9.97 -0.17 10.36
N ILE A 162 9.27 -0.39 9.25
CA ILE A 162 8.77 0.68 8.39
C ILE A 162 7.26 0.75 8.59
N LYS A 163 6.73 1.90 8.98
CA LYS A 163 5.30 2.12 9.12
C LYS A 163 4.71 2.48 7.76
N LEU A 164 3.75 1.68 7.30
CA LEU A 164 2.88 2.05 6.17
C LEU A 164 1.56 2.58 6.71
N THR A 165 1.08 3.63 6.06
CA THR A 165 -0.21 4.24 6.34
C THR A 165 -0.91 4.46 5.01
N HIS A 166 -2.18 4.09 4.90
CA HIS A 166 -2.98 4.23 3.68
C HIS A 166 -4.36 4.77 4.05
N SER A 167 -4.76 5.89 3.44
CA SER A 167 -6.09 6.48 3.68
C SER A 167 -7.16 5.58 3.08
N LEU A 168 -8.12 5.14 3.89
CA LEU A 168 -9.16 4.21 3.42
C LEU A 168 -10.21 4.91 2.57
N PHE A 169 -10.46 6.19 2.83
CA PHE A 169 -11.43 7.00 2.10
C PHE A 169 -10.74 8.16 1.39
N LYS A 170 -11.28 8.53 0.23
CA LYS A 170 -10.86 9.69 -0.55
C LYS A 170 -12.08 10.52 -0.92
N ALA A 171 -12.03 11.82 -0.69
CA ALA A 171 -13.11 12.73 -1.08
C ALA A 171 -13.34 12.69 -2.61
N LYS A 172 -14.60 12.82 -3.04
CA LYS A 172 -14.96 12.97 -4.45
C LYS A 172 -14.59 14.37 -4.93
N ALA A 173 -14.18 14.48 -6.20
CA ALA A 173 -13.69 15.73 -6.76
C ALA A 173 -14.71 16.87 -6.75
N ASP A 174 -16.02 16.56 -6.79
CA ASP A 174 -17.10 17.57 -6.83
C ASP A 174 -17.21 18.40 -5.52
N ASP A 175 -16.65 17.91 -4.41
CA ASP A 175 -16.67 18.61 -3.11
C ASP A 175 -15.44 19.53 -2.89
N LEU A 176 -14.43 19.50 -3.79
CA LEU A 176 -13.21 20.31 -3.66
C LEU A 176 -13.39 21.78 -4.05
N GLU A 177 -14.49 22.15 -4.72
CA GLU A 177 -14.74 23.57 -5.08
C GLU A 177 -15.31 24.42 -3.92
N ALA A 178 -15.63 23.81 -2.76
CA ALA A 178 -16.30 24.54 -1.67
C ALA A 178 -15.41 24.94 -0.48
N ASN A 179 -14.23 24.36 -0.30
CA ASN A 179 -13.40 24.60 0.90
C ASN A 179 -11.91 24.79 0.57
N ALA A 180 -11.58 25.82 -0.21
CA ALA A 180 -10.22 26.34 -0.29
C ALA A 180 -9.93 27.19 0.96
N ASN A 181 -9.55 26.53 2.08
CA ASN A 181 -8.87 27.16 3.22
C ASN A 181 -8.38 26.13 4.27
N ASP A 182 -7.93 24.95 3.85
CA ASP A 182 -7.21 24.04 4.76
C ASP A 182 -5.89 23.60 4.10
N GLU A 183 -4.79 24.02 4.71
CA GLU A 183 -3.43 23.61 4.36
C GLU A 183 -3.24 22.15 4.81
N GLY A 184 -3.31 21.19 3.89
CA GLY A 184 -3.07 19.80 4.23
C GLY A 184 -3.15 18.85 3.04
N ASP A 185 -1.98 18.43 2.55
CA ASP A 185 -1.72 17.20 1.80
C ASP A 185 -2.68 16.87 0.65
N GLY A 186 -2.37 17.40 -0.52
CA GLY A 186 -2.97 16.99 -1.79
C GLY A 186 -2.52 15.59 -2.19
N ASP A 187 -3.16 14.55 -1.66
CA ASP A 187 -3.07 13.17 -2.15
C ASP A 187 -3.77 13.04 -3.52
N GLY A 188 -3.07 13.52 -4.55
CA GLY A 188 -3.44 13.35 -5.95
C GLY A 188 -3.24 11.91 -6.39
N GLU A 189 -4.32 11.32 -6.89
CA GLU A 189 -4.44 10.15 -7.79
C GLU A 189 -3.29 9.12 -7.93
N GLY A 190 -2.72 8.63 -6.84
CA GLY A 190 -1.80 7.49 -6.79
C GLY A 190 -2.49 6.12 -6.87
N SER A 191 -3.53 5.97 -7.69
CA SER A 191 -4.17 4.67 -7.92
C SER A 191 -3.28 3.80 -8.80
N THR A 192 -2.36 3.04 -8.18
CA THR A 192 -1.67 1.94 -8.85
C THR A 192 -2.52 0.67 -8.95
N THR A 193 -3.83 0.77 -8.66
CA THR A 193 -4.83 -0.19 -9.10
C THR A 193 -6.11 0.57 -9.41
N THR A 194 -6.31 0.86 -10.70
CA THR A 194 -7.62 1.16 -11.32
C THR A 194 -8.79 0.76 -10.41
N ALA A 195 -9.34 1.73 -9.68
CA ALA A 195 -10.59 1.53 -8.94
C ALA A 195 -11.70 1.09 -9.91
N GLU A 196 -11.55 1.42 -11.21
CA GLU A 196 -12.40 0.98 -12.32
C GLU A 196 -12.27 -0.51 -12.70
N SER A 197 -11.32 -1.27 -12.11
CA SER A 197 -11.10 -2.70 -12.41
C SER A 197 -11.40 -3.63 -11.24
N LEU A 198 -11.82 -3.11 -10.09
CA LEU A 198 -12.20 -3.93 -8.95
C LEU A 198 -13.67 -4.35 -9.06
N SER A 199 -14.00 -5.56 -8.61
CA SER A 199 -15.37 -6.10 -8.65
C SER A 199 -16.30 -5.28 -7.74
N SER A 200 -17.62 -5.42 -7.92
CA SER A 200 -18.66 -4.81 -7.06
C SER A 200 -18.57 -5.16 -5.56
N GLU A 201 -17.67 -6.07 -5.19
CA GLU A 201 -17.32 -6.39 -3.79
C GLU A 201 -16.51 -5.28 -3.11
N TYR A 202 -15.95 -4.35 -3.90
CA TYR A 202 -15.20 -3.19 -3.43
C TYR A 202 -16.04 -1.90 -3.45
N ASP A 203 -17.34 -2.02 -3.70
CA ASP A 203 -18.26 -0.89 -3.66
C ASP A 203 -18.51 -0.45 -2.22
N MET A 204 -18.65 0.86 -2.03
CA MET A 204 -18.92 1.45 -0.73
C MET A 204 -20.22 0.95 -0.10
N ALA A 205 -21.21 0.57 -0.90
CA ALA A 205 -22.50 0.06 -0.43
C ALA A 205 -22.42 -1.37 0.13
N SER A 206 -21.48 -2.18 -0.36
CA SER A 206 -21.25 -3.57 0.06
C SER A 206 -20.04 -3.72 1.00
N TRP A 207 -19.37 -2.62 1.33
CA TRP A 207 -18.15 -2.63 2.12
C TRP A 207 -18.37 -3.22 3.53
N PRO A 208 -17.61 -4.26 3.93
CA PRO A 208 -17.95 -5.09 5.09
C PRO A 208 -17.49 -4.47 6.42
N VAL A 209 -18.03 -3.29 6.77
CA VAL A 209 -17.74 -2.66 8.07
C VAL A 209 -18.51 -3.33 9.21
N SER A 210 -17.98 -3.22 10.43
CA SER A 210 -18.70 -3.65 11.63
C SER A 210 -20.01 -2.89 11.81
N ASP A 211 -21.01 -3.51 12.47
CA ASP A 211 -22.36 -2.93 12.61
C ASP A 211 -22.36 -1.51 13.19
N ARG A 212 -21.44 -1.23 14.13
CA ARG A 212 -21.28 0.09 14.74
C ARG A 212 -20.83 1.18 13.75
N CYS A 213 -20.19 0.80 12.64
CA CYS A 213 -19.65 1.72 11.63
C CYS A 213 -20.61 1.91 10.45
N LYS A 214 -21.69 1.12 10.32
CA LYS A 214 -22.60 1.18 9.17
C LYS A 214 -23.26 2.55 8.97
N GLY A 215 -23.64 3.22 10.06
CA GLY A 215 -24.21 4.58 10.01
C GLY A 215 -23.22 5.59 9.42
N HIS A 216 -21.98 5.56 9.91
CA HIS A 216 -20.91 6.42 9.42
C HIS A 216 -20.52 6.12 7.98
N LEU A 217 -20.49 4.85 7.57
CA LEU A 217 -20.26 4.49 6.18
C LEU A 217 -21.34 5.09 5.27
N HIS A 218 -22.61 5.01 5.66
CA HIS A 218 -23.73 5.58 4.91
C HIS A 218 -23.62 7.10 4.74
N GLU A 219 -23.15 7.82 5.76
CA GLU A 219 -22.91 9.28 5.70
C GLU A 219 -21.86 9.65 4.65
N LEU A 220 -20.89 8.77 4.39
CA LEU A 220 -19.79 9.04 3.45
C LEU A 220 -20.11 8.68 2.00
N VAL A 221 -21.18 7.91 1.73
CA VAL A 221 -21.52 7.41 0.37
C VAL A 221 -21.65 8.53 -0.66
N SER A 222 -22.14 9.69 -0.26
CA SER A 222 -22.31 10.83 -1.18
C SER A 222 -21.01 11.57 -1.45
N SER A 223 -20.13 11.72 -0.45
CA SER A 223 -18.96 12.63 -0.51
C SER A 223 -17.62 11.93 -0.72
N HIS A 224 -17.51 10.63 -0.42
CA HIS A 224 -16.24 9.90 -0.50
C HIS A 224 -16.35 8.67 -1.37
N ASN A 225 -15.21 8.26 -1.92
CA ASN A 225 -14.97 6.95 -2.49
C ASN A 225 -14.09 6.16 -1.55
N ILE A 226 -14.24 4.84 -1.58
CA ILE A 226 -13.32 3.97 -0.88
C ILE A 226 -12.04 3.72 -1.70
N GLN A 227 -10.91 3.66 -1.01
CA GLN A 227 -9.58 3.39 -1.54
C GLN A 227 -9.12 2.04 -0.96
N PRO A 228 -9.57 0.90 -1.51
CA PRO A 228 -9.17 -0.39 -0.99
C PRO A 228 -7.68 -0.63 -1.25
N LEU A 229 -7.00 -1.25 -0.28
CA LEU A 229 -5.65 -1.76 -0.49
C LEU A 229 -5.74 -3.25 -0.85
N PRO A 230 -5.50 -3.63 -2.12
CA PRO A 230 -5.71 -5.00 -2.57
C PRO A 230 -4.72 -5.96 -1.90
N ALA A 231 -5.25 -7.06 -1.38
CA ALA A 231 -4.47 -8.16 -0.82
C ALA A 231 -4.61 -9.39 -1.72
N TYR A 232 -3.54 -10.18 -1.83
CA TYR A 232 -3.52 -11.38 -2.67
C TYR A 232 -3.06 -12.59 -1.86
N ASP A 233 -3.65 -13.75 -2.15
CA ASP A 233 -3.22 -15.01 -1.58
C ASP A 233 -1.96 -15.56 -2.27
N GLU A 234 -1.48 -16.71 -1.80
CA GLU A 234 -0.34 -17.45 -2.36
C GLU A 234 -0.52 -17.88 -3.82
N ASN A 235 -1.76 -17.90 -4.33
CA ASN A 235 -2.10 -18.21 -5.71
C ASN A 235 -2.28 -16.94 -6.57
N HIS A 236 -1.89 -15.77 -6.05
CA HIS A 236 -2.12 -14.45 -6.65
C HIS A 236 -3.60 -14.15 -6.93
N LYS A 237 -4.51 -14.74 -6.15
CA LYS A 237 -5.93 -14.40 -6.20
C LYS A 237 -6.20 -13.25 -5.24
N LEU A 238 -6.97 -12.29 -5.72
CA LEU A 238 -7.43 -11.17 -4.92
C LEU A 238 -8.27 -11.70 -3.74
N ILE A 239 -7.92 -11.27 -2.53
CA ILE A 239 -8.64 -11.59 -1.30
C ILE A 239 -9.71 -10.51 -1.11
N PRO A 240 -11.01 -10.86 -1.06
CA PRO A 240 -12.06 -9.88 -0.83
C PRO A 240 -11.96 -9.30 0.59
N PRO A 241 -12.40 -8.05 0.80
CA PRO A 241 -12.52 -7.49 2.14
C PRO A 241 -13.50 -8.34 2.98
N SER A 242 -13.20 -8.50 4.27
CA SER A 242 -14.01 -9.31 5.21
C SER A 242 -14.01 -8.75 6.62
#